data_AF-A0A3B9JCW0-F1
#
_entry.id   AF-A0A3B9JCW0-F1
#
_cell.length_a   1.000
_cell.length_b   1.000
_cell.length_c   1.000
_cell.angle_alpha   90.00
_cell.angle_beta   90.00
_cell.angle_gamma   90.00
#
_symmetry.space_group_name_H-M   'P 1'
#
loop_
_entity.id
_entity.type
_entity.pdbx_description
1 polymer ?
#
loop_
_entity_poly.entity_id
_entity_poly.type
_entity_poly.pdbx_seq_one_letter_code
_entity_poly.pdbx_strand_id
1 'polypeptide(L)'
;MPDLDEYLLYKLTLVAILFILPDVLLRPDWGARLKWFLPLRGLAIILGAWTILGIFLGGMEDQTQSAVSALLLSGIYWLYAIRYQKPKLGYLPGLLLPLGLAYGFGALNEMRQVNLGFTAISVLAILYYLAGWALERLFKLEDWSRTLRWIALALAPALALTAILAENPLEGWFVALLGLLFVAETRRHPLIETIAPLFLIFGFGLILFENKVQPGYYYLAGMAALWLTIDYAYKRILSTRPMRSLTAAGAVVLTTLAAGFILFETGATVALFVVSLALTIFLLAYALLYQNAQLGYIFTAFLSISALTLARLWLADAWLWSLTPLALTYFGLGLVLKNGWGKTLRFSGLGLAGLTALSAPFAPQQGGGWFVAVLALIWLAETWINKRPWAEGGFYLGGLLAFGLVLEQYGLLTAAYFSFGMAVFLLGFDLILGFSIQRNPALALLVRSLGGLSAGVALLACLPNGISAGELLIAFALTAFFGLYAPLRRQPLL
;
A
#
# COMPACT_ATOMS: atom_id res chain seq x y z
N MET A 1 39.37 -32.33 20.67
CA MET A 1 39.99 -31.30 19.81
C MET A 1 40.10 -31.92 18.43
N PRO A 2 39.43 -31.41 17.40
CA PRO A 2 39.68 -31.89 16.04
C PRO A 2 41.14 -31.57 15.68
N ASP A 3 41.83 -32.52 15.05
CA ASP A 3 43.23 -32.37 14.65
C ASP A 3 43.37 -31.19 13.67
N LEU A 4 44.04 -30.14 14.12
CA LEU A 4 44.37 -28.95 13.31
C LEU A 4 45.18 -29.28 12.04
N ASP A 5 45.77 -30.47 12.00
CA ASP A 5 46.65 -30.93 10.92
C ASP A 5 45.91 -31.51 9.70
N GLU A 6 44.61 -31.83 9.77
CA GLU A 6 43.89 -32.46 8.65
C GLU A 6 43.06 -31.50 7.78
N TYR A 7 42.75 -30.28 8.25
CA TYR A 7 41.84 -29.42 7.52
C TYR A 7 42.53 -28.45 6.54
N LEU A 8 42.20 -28.62 5.26
CA LEU A 8 42.71 -27.83 4.13
C LEU A 8 42.49 -26.32 4.32
N LEU A 9 41.40 -25.91 4.99
CA LEU A 9 41.02 -24.50 5.13
C LEU A 9 42.01 -23.70 6.00
N TYR A 10 42.48 -24.26 7.12
CA TYR A 10 43.50 -23.62 7.97
C TYR A 10 44.84 -23.46 7.23
N LYS A 11 45.26 -24.52 6.52
CA LYS A 11 46.50 -24.50 5.72
C LYS A 11 46.40 -23.42 4.64
N LEU A 12 45.29 -23.37 3.91
CA LEU A 12 45.06 -22.35 2.89
C LEU A 12 45.01 -20.93 3.49
N THR A 13 44.40 -20.77 4.66
CA THR A 13 44.33 -19.49 5.37
C THR A 13 45.72 -19.00 5.75
N LEU A 14 46.54 -19.85 6.39
CA LEU A 14 47.93 -19.52 6.74
C LEU A 14 48.77 -19.20 5.51
N VAL A 15 48.61 -19.96 4.44
CA VAL A 15 49.33 -19.71 3.18
C VAL A 15 48.92 -18.37 2.57
N ALA A 16 47.62 -18.05 2.52
CA ALA A 16 47.14 -16.76 2.04
C ALA A 16 47.71 -15.59 2.87
N ILE A 17 47.75 -15.75 4.20
CA ILE A 17 48.36 -14.77 5.12
C ILE A 17 49.85 -14.57 4.82
N LEU A 18 50.61 -15.66 4.64
CA LEU A 18 52.04 -15.62 4.33
C LEU A 18 52.33 -14.91 3.01
N PHE A 19 51.46 -15.05 2.00
CA PHE A 19 51.62 -14.34 0.72
C PHE A 19 51.25 -12.85 0.81
N ILE A 20 50.39 -12.45 1.75
CA ILE A 20 50.00 -11.05 1.98
C ILE A 20 51.00 -10.33 2.89
N LEU A 21 51.65 -11.05 3.81
CA LEU A 21 52.55 -10.51 4.83
C LEU A 21 53.69 -9.61 4.29
N PRO A 22 54.37 -9.96 3.17
CA PRO A 22 55.45 -9.12 2.62
C PRO A 22 54.94 -7.73 2.21
N ASP A 23 53.75 -7.64 1.63
CA ASP A 23 53.11 -6.35 1.32
C ASP A 23 52.72 -5.60 2.60
N VAL A 24 52.26 -6.31 3.64
CA VAL A 24 51.93 -5.73 4.96
C VAL A 24 53.16 -5.28 5.73
N LEU A 25 54.37 -5.80 5.47
CA LEU A 25 55.58 -5.47 6.22
C LEU A 25 56.55 -4.57 5.45
N LEU A 26 56.63 -4.70 4.13
CA LEU A 26 57.53 -3.93 3.25
C LEU A 26 56.88 -2.60 2.80
N ARG A 27 57.69 -1.64 2.32
CA ARG A 27 57.24 -0.26 2.07
C ARG A 27 56.01 -0.20 1.15
N PRO A 28 54.99 0.62 1.51
CA PRO A 28 53.70 0.65 0.83
C PRO A 28 53.78 1.48 -0.44
N ASP A 29 54.10 0.85 -1.58
CA ASP A 29 53.95 1.52 -2.87
C ASP A 29 53.20 0.59 -3.85
N TRP A 30 51.88 0.77 -3.94
CA TRP A 30 51.06 0.04 -4.93
C TRP A 30 51.51 0.34 -6.36
N GLY A 31 52.09 1.53 -6.59
CA GLY A 31 52.58 1.99 -7.88
C GLY A 31 54.01 1.56 -8.22
N ALA A 32 54.81 1.10 -7.25
CA ALA A 32 56.14 0.56 -7.53
C ALA A 32 55.98 -0.78 -8.25
N ARG A 33 56.07 -0.73 -9.58
CA ARG A 33 56.07 -1.90 -10.48
C ARG A 33 57.37 -2.71 -10.34
N LEU A 34 57.71 -3.13 -9.14
CA LEU A 34 58.76 -4.14 -8.95
C LEU A 34 58.21 -5.43 -9.54
N LYS A 35 58.77 -5.84 -10.70
CA LYS A 35 58.29 -6.97 -11.52
C LYS A 35 58.11 -8.29 -10.76
N TRP A 36 58.81 -8.45 -9.63
CA TRP A 36 58.76 -9.64 -8.77
C TRP A 36 57.61 -9.64 -7.74
N PHE A 37 56.95 -8.50 -7.47
CA PHE A 37 55.79 -8.44 -6.56
C PHE A 37 54.47 -8.85 -7.22
N LEU A 38 54.35 -8.67 -8.54
CA LEU A 38 53.15 -9.02 -9.31
C LEU A 38 52.71 -10.49 -9.20
N PRO A 39 53.59 -11.50 -9.37
CA PRO A 39 53.19 -12.90 -9.24
C PRO A 39 52.77 -13.25 -7.80
N LEU A 40 53.44 -12.69 -6.79
CA LEU A 40 53.09 -12.89 -5.38
C LEU A 40 51.71 -12.29 -5.04
N ARG A 41 51.42 -11.07 -5.52
CA ARG A 41 50.10 -10.44 -5.36
C ARG A 41 49.00 -11.21 -6.10
N GLY A 42 49.28 -11.69 -7.31
CA GLY A 42 48.35 -12.52 -8.07
C GLY A 42 48.00 -13.81 -7.35
N LEU A 43 49.01 -14.51 -6.84
CA LEU A 43 48.82 -15.71 -6.02
C LEU A 43 48.08 -15.42 -4.71
N ALA A 44 48.42 -14.32 -4.02
CA ALA A 44 47.72 -13.88 -2.82
C ALA A 44 46.23 -13.62 -3.08
N ILE A 45 45.88 -12.98 -4.21
CA ILE A 45 44.49 -12.74 -4.61
C ILE A 45 43.76 -14.05 -4.92
N ILE A 46 44.39 -14.95 -5.68
CA ILE A 46 43.78 -16.24 -6.05
C ILE A 46 43.55 -17.09 -4.79
N LEU A 47 44.56 -17.21 -3.93
CA LEU A 47 44.47 -17.97 -2.68
C LEU A 47 43.52 -17.30 -1.69
N GLY A 48 43.49 -15.97 -1.64
CA GLY A 48 42.53 -15.19 -0.86
C GLY A 48 41.09 -15.42 -1.32
N ALA A 49 40.84 -15.41 -2.62
CA ALA A 49 39.52 -15.71 -3.18
C ALA A 49 39.13 -17.17 -2.90
N TRP A 50 40.06 -18.10 -3.09
CA TRP A 50 39.84 -19.53 -2.83
C TRP A 50 39.55 -19.81 -1.35
N THR A 51 40.25 -19.14 -0.43
CA THR A 51 39.98 -19.24 1.02
C THR A 51 38.64 -18.64 1.41
N ILE A 52 38.24 -17.50 0.84
CA ILE A 52 36.89 -16.94 1.07
C ILE A 52 35.81 -17.92 0.58
N LEU A 53 36.00 -18.51 -0.59
CA LEU A 53 35.08 -19.49 -1.16
C LEU A 53 35.04 -20.76 -0.29
N GLY A 54 36.19 -21.22 0.17
CA GLY A 54 36.33 -22.33 1.11
C GLY A 54 35.68 -22.06 2.47
N ILE A 55 35.71 -20.82 2.98
CA ILE A 55 35.00 -20.44 4.21
C ILE A 55 33.48 -20.51 4.00
N PHE A 56 32.99 -20.05 2.85
CA PHE A 56 31.56 -20.14 2.51
C PHE A 56 31.06 -21.57 2.39
N LEU A 57 31.83 -22.44 1.71
CA LEU A 57 31.47 -23.85 1.51
C LEU A 57 31.71 -24.69 2.76
N GLY A 58 32.87 -24.54 3.39
CA GLY A 58 33.31 -25.29 4.57
C GLY A 58 32.55 -24.91 5.85
N GLY A 59 31.93 -23.73 5.91
CA GLY A 59 31.05 -23.35 7.00
C GLY A 59 29.79 -24.23 7.12
N MET A 60 29.48 -25.04 6.11
CA MET A 60 28.43 -26.06 6.19
C MET A 60 28.89 -27.37 6.84
N GLU A 61 30.20 -27.62 6.89
CA GLU A 61 30.79 -28.85 7.44
C GLU A 61 31.37 -28.63 8.85
N ASP A 62 32.17 -27.56 9.04
CA ASP A 62 32.73 -27.19 10.34
C ASP A 62 32.71 -25.66 10.54
N GLN A 63 31.75 -25.23 11.36
CA GLN A 63 31.50 -23.82 11.66
C GLN A 63 32.62 -23.19 12.50
N THR A 64 33.25 -23.95 13.41
CA THR A 64 34.29 -23.40 14.30
C THR A 64 35.52 -22.96 13.51
N GLN A 65 35.96 -23.78 12.57
CA GLN A 65 37.16 -23.52 11.79
C GLN A 65 36.95 -22.38 10.80
N SER A 66 35.80 -22.39 10.13
CA SER A 66 35.38 -21.34 9.20
C SER A 66 35.31 -19.98 9.90
N ALA A 67 34.85 -19.94 11.16
CA ALA A 67 34.85 -18.74 11.98
C ALA A 67 36.26 -18.21 12.24
N VAL A 68 37.18 -19.07 12.72
CA VAL A 68 38.56 -18.67 13.04
C VAL A 68 39.28 -18.16 11.79
N SER A 69 39.18 -18.88 10.67
CA SER A 69 39.78 -18.48 9.40
C SER A 69 39.24 -17.13 8.90
N ALA A 70 37.93 -16.91 8.98
CA ALA A 70 37.32 -15.64 8.58
C ALA A 70 37.76 -14.46 9.47
N LEU A 71 37.82 -14.66 10.80
CA LEU A 71 38.27 -13.63 11.74
C LEU A 71 39.75 -13.26 11.53
N LEU A 72 40.62 -14.26 11.33
CA LEU A 72 42.05 -14.04 11.06
C LEU A 72 42.27 -13.27 9.75
N LEU A 73 41.61 -13.70 8.66
CA LEU A 73 41.70 -13.00 7.38
C LEU A 73 41.11 -11.59 7.45
N SER A 74 40.01 -11.38 8.18
CA SER A 74 39.44 -10.06 8.38
C SER A 74 40.44 -9.11 9.05
N GLY A 75 41.10 -9.54 10.13
CA GLY A 75 42.12 -8.72 10.80
C GLY A 75 43.28 -8.33 9.87
N ILE A 76 43.75 -9.28 9.06
CA ILE A 76 44.88 -9.06 8.15
C ILE A 76 44.50 -8.15 6.98
N TYR A 77 43.33 -8.36 6.36
CA TYR A 77 42.85 -7.46 5.31
C TYR A 77 42.53 -6.06 5.83
N TRP A 78 42.11 -5.93 7.10
CA TRP A 78 41.91 -4.63 7.73
C TRP A 78 43.25 -3.88 7.92
N LEU A 79 44.27 -4.55 8.47
CA LEU A 79 45.63 -4.00 8.56
C LEU A 79 46.18 -3.61 7.18
N TYR A 80 45.96 -4.47 6.19
CA TYR A 80 46.34 -4.23 4.80
C TYR A 80 45.65 -2.97 4.26
N ALA A 81 44.34 -2.84 4.44
CA ALA A 81 43.58 -1.69 3.94
C ALA A 81 44.01 -0.36 4.58
N ILE A 82 44.31 -0.36 5.89
CA ILE A 82 44.82 0.81 6.62
C ILE A 82 46.22 1.20 6.15
N ARG A 83 47.14 0.23 6.08
CA ARG A 83 48.55 0.49 5.72
C ARG A 83 48.67 1.11 4.33
N TYR A 84 47.85 0.65 3.38
CA TYR A 84 47.84 1.18 2.02
C TYR A 84 46.96 2.40 1.82
N GLN A 85 46.22 2.84 2.85
CA GLN A 85 45.27 3.95 2.77
C GLN A 85 44.32 3.80 1.57
N LYS A 86 43.86 2.56 1.31
CA LYS A 86 42.93 2.24 0.21
C LYS A 86 41.59 1.80 0.80
N PRO A 87 40.62 2.73 0.95
CA PRO A 87 39.32 2.45 1.54
C PRO A 87 38.52 1.36 0.82
N LYS A 88 38.73 1.18 -0.49
CA LYS A 88 38.10 0.10 -1.27
C LYS A 88 38.51 -1.30 -0.80
N LEU A 89 39.69 -1.45 -0.20
CA LEU A 89 40.11 -2.74 0.36
C LEU A 89 39.37 -3.05 1.68
N GLY A 90 38.76 -2.03 2.30
CA GLY A 90 37.95 -2.18 3.50
C GLY A 90 36.68 -3.02 3.32
N TYR A 91 36.23 -3.29 2.08
CA TYR A 91 35.09 -4.18 1.83
C TYR A 91 35.40 -5.65 2.19
N LEU A 92 36.65 -6.10 2.03
CA LEU A 92 37.05 -7.48 2.37
C LEU A 92 36.91 -7.79 3.86
N PRO A 93 37.50 -7.02 4.80
CA PRO A 93 37.31 -7.27 6.22
C PRO A 93 35.86 -7.06 6.66
N GLY A 94 35.13 -6.14 6.01
CA GLY A 94 33.71 -5.93 6.28
C GLY A 94 32.78 -7.05 5.81
N LEU A 95 33.21 -7.91 4.88
CA LEU A 95 32.49 -9.13 4.51
C LEU A 95 32.91 -10.31 5.39
N LEU A 96 34.21 -10.43 5.67
CA LEU A 96 34.76 -11.55 6.45
C LEU A 96 34.43 -11.47 7.95
N LEU A 97 34.36 -10.28 8.54
CA LEU A 97 34.04 -10.15 9.97
C LEU A 97 32.61 -10.64 10.28
N PRO A 98 31.56 -10.21 9.54
CA PRO A 98 30.22 -10.76 9.71
C PRO A 98 30.14 -12.27 9.52
N LEU A 99 30.85 -12.83 8.53
CA LEU A 99 30.90 -14.28 8.30
C LEU A 99 31.57 -15.01 9.48
N GLY A 100 32.68 -14.47 9.98
CA GLY A 100 33.37 -15.01 11.15
C GLY A 100 32.49 -15.00 12.39
N LEU A 101 31.71 -13.93 12.60
CA LEU A 101 30.71 -13.87 13.68
C LEU A 101 29.57 -14.85 13.45
N ALA A 102 29.05 -14.96 12.22
CA ALA A 102 27.96 -15.88 11.89
C ALA A 102 28.32 -17.33 12.23
N TYR A 103 29.45 -17.81 11.71
CA TYR A 103 29.91 -19.17 11.98
C TYR A 103 30.37 -19.36 13.42
N GLY A 104 31.00 -18.35 14.03
CA GLY A 104 31.46 -18.42 15.41
C GLY A 104 30.30 -18.55 16.40
N PHE A 105 29.24 -17.77 16.20
CA PHE A 105 28.02 -17.88 17.00
C PHE A 105 27.19 -19.11 16.63
N GLY A 106 27.21 -19.57 15.39
CA GLY A 106 26.60 -20.84 15.00
C GLY A 106 27.19 -22.02 15.77
N ALA A 107 28.52 -22.11 15.82
CA ALA A 107 29.21 -23.15 16.59
C ALA A 107 28.92 -23.05 18.11
N LEU A 108 28.82 -21.83 18.64
CA LEU A 108 28.42 -21.62 20.03
C LEU A 108 26.95 -21.98 20.29
N ASN A 109 26.07 -21.79 19.31
CA ASN A 109 24.66 -22.14 19.42
C ASN A 109 24.48 -23.65 19.54
N GLU A 110 25.23 -24.43 18.76
CA GLU A 110 25.27 -25.90 18.91
C GLU A 110 25.69 -26.34 20.32
N MET A 111 26.59 -25.59 20.96
CA MET A 111 27.10 -25.93 22.30
C MET A 111 26.25 -25.41 23.47
N ARG A 112 25.58 -24.26 23.33
CA ARG A 112 24.92 -23.54 24.45
C ARG A 112 23.46 -23.16 24.22
N GLN A 113 22.87 -23.47 23.06
CA GLN A 113 21.49 -23.09 22.67
C GLN A 113 21.18 -21.60 22.76
N VAL A 114 22.19 -20.71 22.68
CA VAL A 114 21.97 -19.26 22.68
C VAL A 114 22.17 -18.70 21.27
N ASN A 115 21.08 -18.27 20.62
CA ASN A 115 21.11 -17.73 19.27
C ASN A 115 21.45 -16.23 19.26
N LEU A 116 22.73 -15.89 19.42
CA LEU A 116 23.22 -14.49 19.42
C LEU A 116 23.76 -14.03 18.07
N GLY A 117 23.94 -14.92 17.10
CA GLY A 117 24.60 -14.61 15.83
C GLY A 117 23.93 -13.47 15.07
N PHE A 118 22.60 -13.56 14.90
CA PHE A 118 21.82 -12.53 14.23
C PHE A 118 21.95 -11.16 14.91
N THR A 119 21.79 -11.14 16.25
CA THR A 119 21.88 -9.92 17.05
C THR A 119 23.27 -9.30 16.93
N ALA A 120 24.33 -10.11 17.03
CA ALA A 120 25.71 -9.63 16.93
C ALA A 120 26.02 -8.99 15.57
N ILE A 121 25.59 -9.62 14.47
CA ILE A 121 25.81 -9.09 13.12
C ILE A 121 24.97 -7.84 12.88
N SER A 122 23.73 -7.79 13.41
CA SER A 122 22.88 -6.60 13.34
C SER A 122 23.49 -5.41 14.07
N VAL A 123 23.99 -5.62 15.29
CA VAL A 123 24.72 -4.60 16.06
C VAL A 123 25.99 -4.17 15.32
N LEU A 124 26.74 -5.12 14.74
CA LEU A 124 27.92 -4.79 13.94
C LEU A 124 27.58 -3.91 12.73
N ALA A 125 26.50 -4.19 12.01
CA ALA A 125 26.06 -3.37 10.89
C ALA A 125 25.72 -1.93 11.33
N ILE A 126 25.03 -1.77 12.46
CA ILE A 126 24.74 -0.45 13.05
C ILE A 126 26.05 0.27 13.41
N LEU A 127 26.98 -0.42 14.07
CA LEU A 127 28.28 0.14 14.46
C LEU A 127 29.09 0.56 13.24
N TYR A 128 29.10 -0.21 12.15
CA TYR A 128 29.74 0.18 10.91
C TYR A 128 29.15 1.45 10.32
N TYR A 129 27.82 1.57 10.32
CA TYR A 129 27.17 2.79 9.83
C TYR A 129 27.53 4.01 10.68
N LEU A 130 27.43 3.89 12.01
CA LEU A 130 27.75 4.96 12.95
C LEU A 130 29.23 5.36 12.90
N ALA A 131 30.14 4.39 12.80
CA ALA A 131 31.56 4.63 12.62
C ALA A 131 31.85 5.36 11.31
N GLY A 132 31.22 4.94 10.21
CA GLY A 132 31.34 5.64 8.92
C GLY A 132 30.85 7.09 9.00
N TRP A 133 29.71 7.32 9.64
CA TRP A 133 29.18 8.66 9.89
C TRP A 133 30.14 9.52 10.75
N ALA A 134 30.69 8.95 11.82
CA ALA A 134 31.65 9.62 12.70
C ALA A 134 32.96 9.97 11.98
N LEU A 135 33.48 9.06 11.15
CA LEU A 135 34.70 9.30 10.34
C LEU A 135 34.55 10.48 9.39
N GLU A 136 33.37 10.64 8.80
CA GLU A 136 33.08 11.79 7.95
C GLU A 136 33.01 13.09 8.74
N ARG A 137 32.25 13.08 9.84
CA ARG A 137 31.91 14.31 10.56
C ARG A 137 33.05 14.81 11.46
N LEU A 138 33.80 13.90 12.07
CA LEU A 138 34.87 14.22 13.02
C LEU A 138 36.23 14.27 12.34
N PHE A 139 36.50 13.36 11.40
CA PHE A 139 37.84 13.18 10.82
C PHE A 139 37.93 13.57 9.33
N LYS A 140 36.81 13.94 8.69
CA LYS A 140 36.74 14.30 7.26
C LYS A 140 37.30 13.24 6.30
N LEU A 141 37.22 11.96 6.70
CA LEU A 141 37.69 10.83 5.89
C LEU A 141 36.54 10.29 5.02
N GLU A 142 36.23 10.99 3.93
CA GLU A 142 35.06 10.71 3.08
C GLU A 142 35.05 9.30 2.49
N ASP A 143 36.19 8.83 1.99
CA ASP A 143 36.26 7.52 1.32
C ASP A 143 36.08 6.36 2.31
N TRP A 144 36.68 6.44 3.51
CA TRP A 144 36.51 5.44 4.56
C TRP A 144 35.10 5.46 5.15
N SER A 145 34.52 6.66 5.32
CA SER A 145 33.11 6.83 5.68
C SER A 145 32.20 6.09 4.70
N ARG A 146 32.43 6.30 3.39
CA ARG A 146 31.64 5.68 2.33
C ARG A 146 31.75 4.16 2.41
N THR A 147 32.97 3.60 2.48
CA THR A 147 33.15 2.14 2.54
C THR A 147 32.38 1.53 3.72
N LEU A 148 32.55 2.04 4.94
CA LEU A 148 31.89 1.47 6.13
C LEU A 148 30.36 1.55 6.06
N ARG A 149 29.81 2.67 5.58
CA ARG A 149 28.36 2.82 5.41
C ARG A 149 27.80 1.86 4.36
N TRP A 150 28.49 1.67 3.24
CA TRP A 150 28.05 0.70 2.22
C TRP A 150 28.16 -0.76 2.70
N ILE A 151 29.17 -1.10 3.50
CA ILE A 151 29.26 -2.43 4.15
C ILE A 151 28.03 -2.64 5.04
N ALA A 152 27.72 -1.68 5.92
CA ALA A 152 26.56 -1.76 6.79
C ALA A 152 25.24 -1.95 6.01
N LEU A 153 25.05 -1.18 4.94
CA LEU A 153 23.85 -1.27 4.11
C LEU A 153 23.80 -2.55 3.28
N ALA A 154 24.93 -3.09 2.84
CA ALA A 154 25.01 -4.36 2.13
C ALA A 154 24.71 -5.57 3.02
N LEU A 155 24.99 -5.47 4.33
CA LEU A 155 24.64 -6.51 5.30
C LEU A 155 23.14 -6.58 5.58
N ALA A 156 22.43 -5.45 5.46
CA ALA A 156 21.02 -5.40 5.80
C ALA A 156 20.12 -6.35 4.99
N PRO A 157 20.24 -6.48 3.64
CA PRO A 157 19.48 -7.48 2.87
C PRO A 157 19.74 -8.91 3.31
N ALA A 158 21.00 -9.26 3.59
CA ALA A 158 21.35 -10.58 4.12
C ALA A 158 20.66 -10.82 5.47
N LEU A 159 20.73 -9.85 6.38
CA LEU A 159 20.06 -9.93 7.68
C LEU A 159 18.54 -10.04 7.53
N ALA A 160 17.90 -9.22 6.70
CA ALA A 160 16.45 -9.31 6.48
C ALA A 160 16.03 -10.67 5.93
N LEU A 161 16.80 -11.26 5.02
CA LEU A 161 16.54 -12.62 4.53
C LEU A 161 16.71 -13.67 5.62
N THR A 162 17.76 -13.57 6.43
CA THR A 162 17.93 -14.50 7.56
C THR A 162 16.82 -14.36 8.59
N ALA A 163 16.30 -13.16 8.84
CA ALA A 163 15.20 -12.90 9.77
C ALA A 163 13.84 -13.47 9.30
N ILE A 164 13.70 -13.74 8.01
CA ILE A 164 12.51 -14.43 7.48
C ILE A 164 12.60 -15.94 7.72
N LEU A 165 13.83 -16.47 7.71
CA LEU A 165 14.11 -17.90 7.86
C LEU A 165 14.28 -18.31 9.32
N ALA A 166 14.74 -17.38 10.15
CA ALA A 166 14.92 -17.57 11.57
C ALA A 166 13.66 -17.10 12.32
N GLU A 167 13.26 -17.84 13.35
CA GLU A 167 12.14 -17.47 14.21
C GLU A 167 12.66 -16.97 15.57
N ASN A 168 13.61 -16.02 15.56
CA ASN A 168 14.13 -15.48 16.82
C ASN A 168 13.35 -14.24 17.28
N PRO A 169 13.27 -13.99 18.59
CA PRO A 169 12.73 -12.73 19.10
C PRO A 169 13.66 -11.56 18.72
N LEU A 170 13.06 -10.39 18.44
CA LEU A 170 13.71 -9.10 18.17
C LEU A 170 14.26 -8.87 16.76
N GLU A 171 14.18 -9.85 15.86
CA GLU A 171 14.75 -9.72 14.51
C GLU A 171 14.07 -8.61 13.70
N GLY A 172 12.74 -8.51 13.81
CA GLY A 172 11.95 -7.46 13.18
C GLY A 172 12.32 -6.05 13.63
N TRP A 173 12.69 -5.88 14.91
CA TRP A 173 13.18 -4.59 15.41
C TRP A 173 14.52 -4.20 14.79
N PHE A 174 15.45 -5.15 14.65
CA PHE A 174 16.73 -4.90 13.99
C PHE A 174 16.53 -4.60 12.50
N VAL A 175 15.69 -5.35 11.80
CA VAL A 175 15.36 -5.09 10.38
C VAL A 175 14.75 -3.70 10.20
N ALA A 176 13.85 -3.28 11.09
CA ALA A 176 13.28 -1.93 11.07
C ALA A 176 14.35 -0.86 11.31
N LEU A 177 15.26 -1.07 12.27
CA LEU A 177 16.35 -0.14 12.57
C LEU A 177 17.33 -0.02 11.39
N LEU A 178 17.65 -1.12 10.71
CA LEU A 178 18.42 -1.11 9.46
C LEU A 178 17.69 -0.32 8.36
N GLY A 179 16.36 -0.45 8.28
CA GLY A 179 15.52 0.39 7.42
C GLY A 179 15.68 1.89 7.70
N LEU A 180 15.79 2.30 8.97
CA LEU A 180 16.07 3.71 9.32
C LEU A 180 17.45 4.18 8.85
N LEU A 181 18.46 3.29 8.81
CA LEU A 181 19.76 3.62 8.23
C LEU A 181 19.65 3.92 6.73
N PHE A 182 18.83 3.17 5.99
CA PHE A 182 18.54 3.49 4.59
C PHE A 182 17.81 4.83 4.43
N VAL A 183 16.88 5.18 5.33
CA VAL A 183 16.23 6.49 5.31
C VAL A 183 17.27 7.61 5.47
N ALA A 184 18.23 7.44 6.37
CA ALA A 184 19.32 8.40 6.57
C ALA A 184 20.21 8.52 5.32
N GLU A 185 20.56 7.39 4.70
CA GLU A 185 21.44 7.37 3.53
C GLU A 185 20.76 7.86 2.24
N THR A 186 19.44 7.72 2.12
CA THR A 186 18.67 8.12 0.93
C THR A 186 18.86 9.61 0.61
N ARG A 187 19.18 10.45 1.60
CA ARG A 187 19.53 11.88 1.40
C ARG A 187 20.72 12.07 0.47
N ARG A 188 21.67 11.13 0.50
CA ARG A 188 22.92 11.16 -0.26
C ARG A 188 22.80 10.37 -1.56
N HIS A 189 21.99 9.32 -1.52
CA HIS A 189 21.76 8.44 -2.66
C HIS A 189 20.25 8.27 -2.91
N PRO A 190 19.59 9.17 -3.66
CA PRO A 190 18.14 9.10 -3.90
C PRO A 190 17.67 7.86 -4.68
N LEU A 191 18.59 7.09 -5.27
CA LEU A 191 18.25 5.86 -6.00
C LEU A 191 17.79 4.72 -5.07
N ILE A 192 18.17 4.75 -3.79
CA ILE A 192 17.76 3.73 -2.80
C ILE A 192 16.47 4.09 -2.06
N GLU A 193 15.74 5.10 -2.54
CA GLU A 193 14.51 5.62 -1.92
C GLU A 193 13.47 4.52 -1.64
N THR A 194 13.33 3.53 -2.53
CA THR A 194 12.37 2.42 -2.38
C THR A 194 12.82 1.35 -1.38
N ILE A 195 14.13 1.26 -1.11
CA ILE A 195 14.69 0.20 -0.25
C ILE A 195 14.30 0.44 1.21
N ALA A 196 14.42 1.68 1.71
CA ALA A 196 14.12 1.96 3.12
C ALA A 196 12.65 1.64 3.51
N PRO A 197 11.63 2.05 2.72
CA PRO A 197 10.25 1.63 2.93
C PRO A 197 10.07 0.11 2.96
N LEU A 198 10.72 -0.63 2.06
CA LEU A 198 10.66 -2.10 2.04
C LEU A 198 11.16 -2.69 3.36
N PHE A 199 12.34 -2.28 3.82
CA PHE A 199 12.88 -2.75 5.10
C PHE A 199 12.00 -2.40 6.29
N LEU A 200 11.41 -1.21 6.31
CA LEU A 200 10.54 -0.79 7.40
C LEU A 200 9.21 -1.57 7.42
N ILE A 201 8.61 -1.87 6.27
CA ILE A 201 7.42 -2.73 6.23
C ILE A 201 7.75 -4.19 6.57
N PHE A 202 8.91 -4.70 6.14
CA PHE A 202 9.36 -6.05 6.50
C PHE A 202 9.63 -6.17 7.99
N GLY A 203 10.37 -5.23 8.57
CA GLY A 203 10.63 -5.19 10.01
C GLY A 203 9.33 -5.09 10.81
N PHE A 204 8.39 -4.25 10.38
CA PHE A 204 7.06 -4.17 11.02
C PHE A 204 6.28 -5.48 10.93
N GLY A 205 6.29 -6.14 9.78
CA GLY A 205 5.65 -7.45 9.61
C GLY A 205 6.24 -8.51 10.54
N LEU A 206 7.58 -8.57 10.62
CA LEU A 206 8.26 -9.48 11.54
C LEU A 206 7.95 -9.17 13.01
N ILE A 207 7.90 -7.90 13.42
CA ILE A 207 7.50 -7.51 14.78
C ILE A 207 6.09 -8.03 15.10
N LEU A 208 5.13 -7.88 14.20
CA LEU A 208 3.77 -8.40 14.42
C LEU A 208 3.74 -9.93 14.47
N PHE A 209 4.54 -10.59 13.61
CA PHE A 209 4.66 -12.04 13.57
C PHE A 209 5.26 -12.60 14.87
N GLU A 210 6.36 -12.02 15.36
CA GLU A 210 7.00 -12.35 16.63
C GLU A 210 6.03 -12.20 17.82
N ASN A 211 5.17 -11.18 17.78
CA ASN A 211 4.15 -10.94 18.80
C ASN A 211 2.86 -11.75 18.60
N LYS A 212 2.86 -12.71 17.66
CA LYS A 212 1.72 -13.60 17.36
C LYS A 212 0.42 -12.86 17.02
N VAL A 213 0.52 -11.68 16.43
CA VAL A 213 -0.65 -10.96 15.92
C VAL A 213 -1.14 -11.69 14.67
N GLN A 214 -2.32 -12.29 14.72
CA GLN A 214 -2.83 -13.11 13.61
C GLN A 214 -3.55 -12.34 12.51
N PRO A 215 -4.40 -11.33 12.79
CA PRO A 215 -5.25 -10.79 11.73
C PRO A 215 -4.46 -9.98 10.69
N GLY A 216 -4.59 -10.36 9.41
CA GLY A 216 -3.83 -9.78 8.31
C GLY A 216 -4.07 -8.28 8.09
N TYR A 217 -5.23 -7.76 8.49
CA TYR A 217 -5.55 -6.33 8.38
C TYR A 217 -4.63 -5.45 9.25
N TYR A 218 -4.08 -5.96 10.37
CA TYR A 218 -3.09 -5.22 11.17
C TYR A 218 -1.79 -5.00 10.40
N TYR A 219 -1.32 -6.05 9.71
CA TYR A 219 -0.10 -6.01 8.92
C TYR A 219 -0.24 -4.98 7.81
N LEU A 220 -1.25 -5.11 6.96
CA LEU A 220 -1.40 -4.25 5.79
C LEU A 220 -1.70 -2.80 6.16
N ALA A 221 -2.53 -2.55 7.18
CA ALA A 221 -2.81 -1.19 7.62
C ALA A 221 -1.55 -0.50 8.17
N GLY A 222 -0.78 -1.19 9.02
CA GLY A 222 0.47 -0.66 9.56
C GLY A 222 1.56 -0.49 8.49
N MET A 223 1.72 -1.45 7.59
CA MET A 223 2.64 -1.34 6.45
C MET A 223 2.28 -0.16 5.54
N ALA A 224 0.99 0.04 5.23
CA ALA A 224 0.52 1.17 4.44
C ALA A 224 0.80 2.51 5.15
N ALA A 225 0.53 2.60 6.45
CA ALA A 225 0.79 3.80 7.24
C ALA A 225 2.29 4.13 7.32
N LEU A 226 3.14 3.13 7.55
CA LEU A 226 4.61 3.30 7.56
C LEU A 226 5.12 3.76 6.19
N TRP A 227 4.68 3.10 5.12
CA TRP A 227 5.09 3.45 3.76
C TRP A 227 4.73 4.89 3.40
N LEU A 228 3.49 5.30 3.68
CA LEU A 228 3.03 6.68 3.47
C LEU A 228 3.78 7.68 4.34
N THR A 229 4.09 7.33 5.59
CA THR A 229 4.87 8.19 6.49
C THR A 229 6.25 8.47 5.91
N ILE A 230 6.90 7.45 5.35
CA ILE A 230 8.21 7.60 4.71
C ILE A 230 8.11 8.39 3.41
N ASP A 231 7.08 8.15 2.58
CA ASP A 231 6.84 8.95 1.37
C ASP A 231 6.71 10.44 1.69
N TYR A 232 6.00 10.76 2.78
CA TYR A 232 5.88 12.12 3.29
C TYR A 232 7.22 12.68 3.73
N ALA A 233 7.98 11.92 4.52
CA ALA A 233 9.30 12.31 4.98
C ALA A 233 10.22 12.62 3.79
N TYR A 234 10.23 11.78 2.76
CA TYR A 234 11.01 12.01 1.54
C TYR A 234 10.57 13.23 0.75
N LYS A 235 9.27 13.55 0.69
CA LYS A 235 8.80 14.80 0.09
C LYS A 235 9.43 16.04 0.76
N ARG A 236 9.64 15.99 2.08
CA ARG A 236 10.23 17.11 2.84
C ARG A 236 11.76 17.13 2.80
N ILE A 237 12.37 15.96 2.75
CA ILE A 237 13.82 15.80 2.94
C ILE A 237 14.58 15.85 1.61
N LEU A 238 14.03 15.30 0.52
CA LEU A 238 14.74 15.11 -0.74
C LEU A 238 14.36 16.21 -1.74
N SER A 239 15.36 16.84 -2.35
CA SER A 239 15.16 17.83 -3.42
C SER A 239 14.83 17.18 -4.77
N THR A 240 15.43 16.02 -5.05
CA THR A 240 15.17 15.21 -6.25
C THR A 240 14.74 13.80 -5.84
N ARG A 241 13.69 13.29 -6.48
CA ARG A 241 13.09 11.98 -6.18
C ARG A 241 12.97 11.14 -7.44
N PRO A 242 14.06 10.50 -7.89
CA PRO A 242 14.06 9.73 -9.13
C PRO A 242 13.13 8.51 -9.07
N MET A 243 12.90 7.96 -7.87
CA MET A 243 12.08 6.76 -7.67
C MET A 243 10.66 7.06 -7.15
N ARG A 244 10.20 8.32 -7.28
CA ARG A 244 8.89 8.76 -6.79
C ARG A 244 7.72 7.91 -7.32
N SER A 245 7.78 7.49 -8.58
CA SER A 245 6.72 6.68 -9.19
C SER A 245 6.59 5.31 -8.52
N LEU A 246 7.73 4.67 -8.23
CA LEU A 246 7.76 3.36 -7.55
C LEU A 246 7.31 3.48 -6.10
N THR A 247 7.75 4.51 -5.38
CA THR A 247 7.29 4.73 -4.00
C THR A 247 5.80 5.06 -3.94
N ALA A 248 5.28 5.86 -4.88
CA ALA A 248 3.85 6.12 -4.99
C ALA A 248 3.06 4.85 -5.36
N ALA A 249 3.56 4.03 -6.28
CA ALA A 249 2.92 2.76 -6.66
C ALA A 249 2.82 1.80 -5.46
N GLY A 250 3.90 1.67 -4.67
CA GLY A 250 3.89 0.88 -3.44
C GLY A 250 2.85 1.36 -2.43
N ALA A 251 2.69 2.68 -2.29
CA ALA A 251 1.68 3.26 -1.40
C ALA A 251 0.25 2.91 -1.86
N VAL A 252 -0.02 3.01 -3.16
CA VAL A 252 -1.34 2.67 -3.74
C VAL A 252 -1.62 1.17 -3.57
N VAL A 253 -0.65 0.31 -3.84
CA VAL A 253 -0.80 -1.15 -3.68
C VAL A 253 -1.10 -1.50 -2.22
N LEU A 254 -0.29 -1.03 -1.26
CA LEU A 254 -0.48 -1.33 0.16
C LEU A 254 -1.81 -0.79 0.70
N THR A 255 -2.19 0.45 0.34
CA THR A 255 -3.47 1.02 0.78
C THR A 255 -4.67 0.29 0.16
N THR A 256 -4.58 -0.13 -1.10
CA THR A 256 -5.64 -0.91 -1.75
C THR A 256 -5.76 -2.31 -1.14
N LEU A 257 -4.64 -2.99 -0.88
CA LEU A 257 -4.63 -4.28 -0.20
C LEU A 257 -5.18 -4.17 1.22
N ALA A 258 -4.82 -3.13 1.97
CA ALA A 258 -5.38 -2.87 3.30
C ALA A 258 -6.90 -2.69 3.25
N ALA A 259 -7.42 -1.90 2.29
CA ALA A 259 -8.86 -1.75 2.09
C ALA A 259 -9.55 -3.08 1.76
N GLY A 260 -8.95 -3.88 0.87
CA GLY A 260 -9.45 -5.21 0.51
C GLY A 260 -9.55 -6.14 1.71
N PHE A 261 -8.46 -6.31 2.47
CA PHE A 261 -8.47 -7.17 3.66
C PHE A 261 -9.47 -6.72 4.72
N ILE A 262 -9.64 -5.41 4.94
CA ILE A 262 -10.63 -4.90 5.89
C ILE A 262 -12.06 -5.20 5.41
N LEU A 263 -12.33 -5.08 4.11
CA LEU A 263 -13.67 -5.30 3.54
C LEU A 263 -14.08 -6.78 3.52
N PHE A 264 -13.14 -7.66 3.18
CA PHE A 264 -13.36 -9.10 3.06
C PHE A 264 -13.28 -9.86 4.39
N GLU A 265 -12.86 -9.20 5.48
CA GLU A 265 -12.93 -9.78 6.82
C GLU A 265 -14.40 -10.05 7.20
N THR A 266 -14.70 -11.32 7.50
CA THR A 266 -16.06 -11.77 7.84
C THR A 266 -16.39 -11.55 9.31
N GLY A 267 -15.38 -11.53 10.18
CA GLY A 267 -15.56 -11.28 11.61
C GLY A 267 -15.68 -9.79 11.92
N ALA A 268 -16.90 -9.33 12.25
CA ALA A 268 -17.11 -7.99 12.77
C ALA A 268 -16.52 -7.88 14.20
N THR A 269 -15.35 -7.26 14.32
CA THR A 269 -14.66 -7.08 15.60
C THR A 269 -14.41 -5.60 15.88
N VAL A 270 -14.35 -5.23 17.16
CA VAL A 270 -13.97 -3.87 17.60
C VAL A 270 -12.59 -3.50 17.02
N ALA A 271 -11.67 -4.46 16.98
CA ALA A 271 -10.35 -4.32 16.38
C ALA A 271 -10.39 -3.86 14.92
N LEU A 272 -11.22 -4.50 14.08
CA LEU A 272 -11.37 -4.15 12.66
C LEU A 272 -11.86 -2.71 12.48
N PHE A 273 -12.85 -2.29 13.28
CA PHE A 273 -13.34 -0.92 13.29
C PHE A 273 -12.25 0.07 13.74
N VAL A 274 -11.53 -0.22 14.83
CA VAL A 274 -10.48 0.66 15.35
C VAL A 274 -9.34 0.83 14.36
N VAL A 275 -8.91 -0.26 13.70
CA VAL A 275 -7.84 -0.19 12.68
C VAL A 275 -8.26 0.61 11.46
N SER A 276 -9.48 0.37 10.94
CA SER A 276 -10.00 1.12 9.79
C SER A 276 -10.16 2.61 10.11
N LEU A 277 -10.66 2.94 11.30
CA LEU A 277 -10.79 4.32 11.77
C LEU A 277 -9.41 4.98 11.99
N ALA A 278 -8.45 4.27 12.59
CA ALA A 278 -7.10 4.78 12.78
C ALA A 278 -6.42 5.09 11.45
N LEU A 279 -6.55 4.19 10.46
CA LEU A 279 -6.02 4.40 9.12
C LEU A 279 -6.74 5.57 8.41
N THR A 280 -8.05 5.71 8.63
CA THR A 280 -8.83 6.85 8.14
C THR A 280 -8.30 8.18 8.68
N ILE A 281 -8.10 8.29 10.00
CA ILE A 281 -7.57 9.48 10.65
C ILE A 281 -6.15 9.77 10.14
N PHE A 282 -5.32 8.73 10.01
CA PHE A 282 -3.98 8.84 9.45
C PHE A 282 -4.02 9.38 8.01
N LEU A 283 -4.91 8.88 7.14
CA LEU A 283 -5.04 9.34 5.75
C LEU A 283 -5.55 10.78 5.64
N LEU A 284 -6.43 11.20 6.55
CA LEU A 284 -6.84 12.60 6.67
C LEU A 284 -5.65 13.49 7.02
N ALA A 285 -4.92 13.12 8.08
CA ALA A 285 -3.72 13.84 8.50
C ALA A 285 -2.70 13.89 7.36
N TYR A 286 -2.48 12.77 6.66
CA TYR A 286 -1.60 12.67 5.50
C TYR A 286 -2.03 13.62 4.37
N ALA A 287 -3.31 13.66 4.01
CA ALA A 287 -3.83 14.54 2.97
C ALA A 287 -3.68 16.03 3.33
N LEU A 288 -3.94 16.40 4.60
CA LEU A 288 -3.76 17.75 5.12
C LEU A 288 -2.27 18.16 5.14
N LEU A 289 -1.40 17.26 5.60
CA LEU A 289 0.05 17.47 5.63
C LEU A 289 0.67 17.60 4.24
N TYR A 290 0.12 16.91 3.24
CA TYR A 290 0.53 17.05 1.84
C TYR A 290 -0.07 18.29 1.16
N GLN A 291 -1.05 18.94 1.78
CA GLN A 291 -1.87 20.04 1.24
C GLN A 291 -2.51 19.70 -0.12
N ASN A 292 -2.86 18.43 -0.33
CA ASN A 292 -3.46 17.98 -1.59
C ASN A 292 -4.86 17.40 -1.33
N ALA A 293 -5.87 18.16 -1.75
CA ALA A 293 -7.26 17.76 -1.62
C ALA A 293 -7.61 16.48 -2.40
N GLN A 294 -6.85 16.10 -3.43
CA GLN A 294 -7.09 14.86 -4.17
C GLN A 294 -6.84 13.61 -3.32
N LEU A 295 -5.92 13.68 -2.34
CA LEU A 295 -5.70 12.57 -1.40
C LEU A 295 -6.90 12.36 -0.47
N GLY A 296 -7.80 13.36 -0.37
CA GLY A 296 -9.06 13.26 0.36
C GLY A 296 -9.98 12.15 -0.17
N TYR A 297 -9.88 11.75 -1.45
CA TYR A 297 -10.65 10.61 -1.99
C TYR A 297 -10.35 9.31 -1.24
N ILE A 298 -9.06 9.06 -0.95
CA ILE A 298 -8.62 7.86 -0.23
C ILE A 298 -9.14 7.90 1.21
N PHE A 299 -9.04 9.05 1.87
CA PHE A 299 -9.63 9.27 3.20
C PHE A 299 -11.14 8.96 3.21
N THR A 300 -11.91 9.52 2.27
CA THR A 300 -13.37 9.29 2.23
C THR A 300 -13.74 7.83 1.96
N ALA A 301 -12.92 7.12 1.17
CA ALA A 301 -13.12 5.69 0.95
C ALA A 301 -12.90 4.90 2.25
N PHE A 302 -11.80 5.14 2.96
CA PHE A 302 -11.52 4.48 4.24
C PHE A 302 -12.50 4.85 5.35
N LEU A 303 -12.99 6.09 5.38
CA LEU A 303 -14.05 6.48 6.31
C LEU A 303 -15.37 5.75 6.00
N SER A 304 -15.67 5.50 4.72
CA SER A 304 -16.82 4.68 4.32
C SER A 304 -16.65 3.21 4.72
N ILE A 305 -15.45 2.65 4.58
CA ILE A 305 -15.10 1.30 5.06
C ILE A 305 -15.23 1.24 6.59
N SER A 306 -14.79 2.27 7.31
CA SER A 306 -14.91 2.36 8.76
C SER A 306 -16.37 2.44 9.20
N ALA A 307 -17.20 3.21 8.50
CA ALA A 307 -18.64 3.25 8.75
C ALA A 307 -19.32 1.90 8.46
N LEU A 308 -18.90 1.19 7.41
CA LEU A 308 -19.39 -0.15 7.11
C LEU A 308 -19.03 -1.16 8.22
N THR A 309 -17.78 -1.16 8.69
CA THR A 309 -17.35 -2.05 9.79
C THR A 309 -18.06 -1.72 11.10
N LEU A 310 -18.31 -0.43 11.38
CA LEU A 310 -19.14 0.00 12.50
C LEU A 310 -20.58 -0.54 12.38
N ALA A 311 -21.18 -0.47 11.18
CA ALA A 311 -22.53 -0.97 10.93
C ALA A 311 -22.64 -2.48 11.17
N ARG A 312 -21.65 -3.25 10.71
CA ARG A 312 -21.58 -4.70 10.96
C ARG A 312 -21.48 -5.02 12.46
N LEU A 313 -20.74 -4.20 13.20
CA LEU A 313 -20.50 -4.42 14.64
C LEU A 313 -21.70 -4.02 15.53
N TRP A 314 -22.40 -2.91 15.24
CA TRP A 314 -23.40 -2.33 16.15
C TRP A 314 -24.84 -2.33 15.61
N LEU A 315 -25.01 -2.37 14.29
CA LEU A 315 -26.31 -2.14 13.64
C LEU A 315 -26.87 -3.39 12.97
N ALA A 316 -26.39 -4.59 13.35
CA ALA A 316 -26.85 -5.87 12.81
C ALA A 316 -26.93 -5.85 11.26
N ASP A 317 -25.83 -5.44 10.64
CA ASP A 317 -25.67 -5.29 9.19
C ASP A 317 -26.55 -4.22 8.53
N ALA A 318 -27.15 -3.26 9.27
CA ALA A 318 -27.92 -2.14 8.71
C ALA A 318 -27.03 -1.07 8.02
N TRP A 319 -26.24 -1.48 7.04
CA TRP A 319 -25.25 -0.67 6.34
C TRP A 319 -25.81 0.57 5.62
N LEU A 320 -27.06 0.56 5.14
CA LEU A 320 -27.67 1.74 4.51
C LEU A 320 -27.84 2.91 5.49
N TRP A 321 -28.10 2.61 6.77
CA TRP A 321 -28.19 3.60 7.83
C TRP A 321 -26.86 4.28 8.15
N SER A 322 -25.74 3.64 7.79
CA SER A 322 -24.41 4.23 7.97
C SER A 322 -23.94 4.96 6.72
N LEU A 323 -24.08 4.34 5.54
CA LEU A 323 -23.55 4.92 4.29
C LEU A 323 -24.41 6.08 3.75
N THR A 324 -25.73 6.06 3.94
CA THR A 324 -26.60 7.13 3.41
C THR A 324 -26.36 8.47 4.11
N PRO A 325 -26.37 8.56 5.47
CA PRO A 325 -26.04 9.80 6.15
C PRO A 325 -24.60 10.25 5.87
N LEU A 326 -23.67 9.31 5.69
CA LEU A 326 -22.28 9.62 5.36
C LEU A 326 -22.17 10.25 3.96
N ALA A 327 -22.87 9.72 2.97
CA ALA A 327 -22.92 10.29 1.62
C ALA A 327 -23.51 11.71 1.61
N LEU A 328 -24.60 11.92 2.36
CA LEU A 328 -25.19 13.25 2.57
C LEU A 328 -24.20 14.21 3.23
N THR A 329 -23.48 13.73 4.25
CA THR A 329 -22.48 14.52 4.98
C THR A 329 -21.33 14.91 4.07
N TYR A 330 -20.80 13.99 3.26
CA TYR A 330 -19.76 14.29 2.28
C TYR A 330 -20.22 15.32 1.26
N PHE A 331 -21.41 15.14 0.70
CA PHE A 331 -21.96 16.07 -0.28
C PHE A 331 -22.18 17.46 0.33
N GLY A 332 -22.82 17.53 1.51
CA GLY A 332 -23.08 18.77 2.23
C GLY A 332 -21.80 19.51 2.63
N LEU A 333 -20.82 18.81 3.22
CA LEU A 333 -19.51 19.41 3.52
C LEU A 333 -18.79 19.87 2.25
N GLY A 334 -18.96 19.15 1.14
CA GLY A 334 -18.44 19.54 -0.18
C GLY A 334 -19.03 20.85 -0.72
N LEU A 335 -20.25 21.21 -0.33
CA LEU A 335 -20.87 22.49 -0.68
C LEU A 335 -20.37 23.65 0.20
N VAL A 336 -20.07 23.37 1.46
CA VAL A 336 -19.63 24.39 2.44
C VAL A 336 -18.14 24.69 2.33
N LEU A 337 -17.32 23.65 2.12
CA LEU A 337 -15.87 23.79 2.10
C LEU A 337 -15.37 24.46 0.82
N LYS A 338 -14.51 25.47 0.99
CA LYS A 338 -13.82 26.16 -0.11
C LYS A 338 -12.56 25.39 -0.53
N ASN A 339 -12.00 25.76 -1.68
CA ASN A 339 -10.81 25.16 -2.29
C ASN A 339 -11.06 23.74 -2.86
N GLY A 340 -10.00 23.05 -3.29
CA GLY A 340 -10.09 21.72 -3.91
C GLY A 340 -10.83 20.66 -3.07
N TRP A 341 -10.93 20.85 -1.74
CA TRP A 341 -11.64 19.96 -0.81
C TRP A 341 -13.15 19.92 -1.05
N GLY A 342 -13.76 21.05 -1.43
CA GLY A 342 -15.19 21.09 -1.75
C GLY A 342 -15.52 20.15 -2.91
N LYS A 343 -14.70 20.21 -3.98
CA LYS A 343 -14.81 19.31 -5.12
C LYS A 343 -14.60 17.85 -4.70
N THR A 344 -13.52 17.55 -3.97
CA THR A 344 -13.22 16.18 -3.54
C THR A 344 -14.37 15.57 -2.74
N LEU A 345 -14.83 16.21 -1.66
CA LEU A 345 -15.88 15.66 -0.81
C LEU A 345 -17.21 15.52 -1.54
N ARG A 346 -17.55 16.48 -2.41
CA ARG A 346 -18.78 16.40 -3.22
C ARG A 346 -18.77 15.20 -4.17
N PHE A 347 -17.64 14.98 -4.87
CA PHE A 347 -17.47 13.81 -5.72
C PHE A 347 -17.42 12.51 -4.92
N SER A 348 -16.78 12.48 -3.74
CA SER A 348 -16.81 11.32 -2.85
C SER A 348 -18.22 11.01 -2.35
N GLY A 349 -19.03 12.03 -2.04
CA GLY A 349 -20.43 11.87 -1.65
C GLY A 349 -21.28 11.29 -2.78
N LEU A 350 -21.13 11.81 -4.00
CA LEU A 350 -21.80 11.26 -5.20
C LEU A 350 -21.33 9.84 -5.52
N GLY A 351 -20.02 9.58 -5.42
CA GLY A 351 -19.44 8.25 -5.63
C GLY A 351 -19.96 7.24 -4.62
N LEU A 352 -19.98 7.60 -3.33
CA LEU A 352 -20.55 6.76 -2.27
C LEU A 352 -22.05 6.55 -2.48
N ALA A 353 -22.79 7.60 -2.85
CA ALA A 353 -24.22 7.50 -3.15
C ALA A 353 -24.49 6.54 -4.33
N GLY A 354 -23.71 6.66 -5.41
CA GLY A 354 -23.81 5.78 -6.57
C GLY A 354 -23.49 4.33 -6.23
N LEU A 355 -22.38 4.07 -5.53
CA LEU A 355 -22.00 2.72 -5.13
C LEU A 355 -23.03 2.10 -4.16
N THR A 356 -23.47 2.86 -3.16
CA THR A 356 -24.48 2.42 -2.18
C THR A 356 -25.82 2.11 -2.88
N ALA A 357 -26.25 2.96 -3.82
CA ALA A 357 -27.46 2.73 -4.61
C ALA A 357 -27.36 1.49 -5.50
N LEU A 358 -26.22 1.28 -6.16
CA LEU A 358 -25.98 0.10 -7.00
C LEU A 358 -25.85 -1.19 -6.20
N SER A 359 -25.37 -1.13 -4.96
CA SER A 359 -25.24 -2.30 -4.09
C SER A 359 -26.55 -2.68 -3.39
N ALA A 360 -27.50 -1.76 -3.23
CA ALA A 360 -28.74 -2.00 -2.49
C ALA A 360 -29.59 -3.20 -2.98
N PRO A 361 -29.74 -3.46 -4.30
CA PRO A 361 -30.47 -4.63 -4.79
C PRO A 361 -29.82 -5.97 -4.45
N PHE A 362 -28.51 -6.00 -4.26
CA PHE A 362 -27.78 -7.25 -3.96
C PHE A 362 -27.74 -7.58 -2.47
N ALA A 363 -28.05 -6.61 -1.61
CA ALA A 363 -28.12 -6.76 -0.17
C ALA A 363 -29.35 -6.01 0.36
N PRO A 364 -30.57 -6.51 0.05
CA PRO A 364 -31.80 -5.80 0.35
C PRO A 364 -31.99 -5.62 1.85
N GLN A 365 -32.44 -4.43 2.25
CA GLN A 365 -32.81 -4.09 3.62
C GLN A 365 -34.22 -3.56 3.66
N GLN A 366 -34.89 -3.72 4.80
CA GLN A 366 -36.18 -3.09 5.03
C GLN A 366 -36.05 -1.56 4.87
N GLY A 367 -36.88 -0.98 4.01
CA GLY A 367 -36.82 0.44 3.68
C GLY A 367 -35.71 0.83 2.71
N GLY A 368 -34.98 -0.13 2.11
CA GLY A 368 -33.85 0.14 1.23
C GLY A 368 -34.17 1.08 0.07
N GLY A 369 -35.36 0.97 -0.52
CA GLY A 369 -35.82 1.86 -1.58
C GLY A 369 -35.87 3.33 -1.18
N TRP A 370 -36.23 3.64 0.08
CA TRP A 370 -36.23 5.01 0.59
C TRP A 370 -34.83 5.59 0.74
N PHE A 371 -33.86 4.79 1.21
CA PHE A 371 -32.46 5.21 1.26
C PHE A 371 -31.91 5.51 -0.14
N VAL A 372 -32.18 4.63 -1.10
CA VAL A 372 -31.75 4.83 -2.48
C VAL A 372 -32.42 6.08 -3.10
N ALA A 373 -33.68 6.36 -2.76
CA ALA A 373 -34.35 7.60 -3.18
C ALA A 373 -33.63 8.85 -2.63
N VAL A 374 -33.25 8.85 -1.35
CA VAL A 374 -32.47 9.94 -0.74
C VAL A 374 -31.12 10.10 -1.45
N LEU A 375 -30.43 9.00 -1.78
CA LEU A 375 -29.18 9.04 -2.53
C LEU A 375 -29.37 9.59 -3.94
N ALA A 376 -30.46 9.24 -4.62
CA ALA A 376 -30.80 9.80 -5.94
C ALA A 376 -31.03 11.32 -5.86
N LEU A 377 -31.64 11.82 -4.78
CA LEU A 377 -31.82 13.26 -4.57
C LEU A 377 -30.48 14.02 -4.46
N ILE A 378 -29.40 13.39 -3.99
CA ILE A 378 -28.06 13.99 -4.00
C ILE A 378 -27.59 14.24 -5.44
N TRP A 379 -27.83 13.29 -6.35
CA TRP A 379 -27.53 13.44 -7.77
C TRP A 379 -28.39 14.52 -8.45
N LEU A 380 -29.66 14.62 -8.06
CA LEU A 380 -30.53 15.70 -8.50
C LEU A 380 -30.01 17.07 -8.04
N ALA A 381 -29.59 17.17 -6.78
CA ALA A 381 -29.01 18.39 -6.23
C ALA A 381 -27.74 18.82 -6.99
N GLU A 382 -26.83 17.87 -7.27
CA GLU A 382 -25.64 18.16 -8.09
C GLU A 382 -25.99 18.66 -9.50
N THR A 383 -27.04 18.07 -10.09
CA THR A 383 -27.56 18.43 -11.41
C THR A 383 -28.05 19.87 -11.42
N TRP A 384 -28.78 20.31 -10.41
CA TRP A 384 -29.22 21.71 -10.29
C TRP A 384 -28.08 22.68 -9.99
N ILE A 385 -27.16 22.33 -9.09
CA ILE A 385 -26.09 23.24 -8.65
C ILE A 385 -25.08 23.47 -9.77
N ASN A 386 -24.66 22.42 -10.48
CA ASN A 386 -23.57 22.50 -11.45
C ASN A 386 -24.01 22.39 -12.91
N LYS A 387 -25.30 22.12 -13.17
CA LYS A 387 -25.87 21.97 -14.52
C LYS A 387 -25.10 20.95 -15.38
N ARG A 388 -24.61 19.88 -14.74
CA ARG A 388 -23.79 18.85 -15.42
C ARG A 388 -24.68 17.70 -15.89
N PRO A 389 -24.64 17.34 -17.17
CA PRO A 389 -25.54 16.32 -17.72
C PRO A 389 -25.26 14.90 -17.24
N TRP A 390 -24.04 14.58 -16.80
CA TRP A 390 -23.73 13.24 -16.27
C TRP A 390 -24.36 13.02 -14.88
N ALA A 391 -24.56 14.08 -14.09
CA ALA A 391 -25.21 13.98 -12.79
C ALA A 391 -26.71 13.64 -12.93
N GLU A 392 -27.33 14.12 -14.01
CA GLU A 392 -28.71 13.82 -14.35
C GLU A 392 -28.91 12.32 -14.60
N GLY A 393 -27.97 11.68 -15.30
CA GLY A 393 -28.01 10.22 -15.52
C GLY A 393 -27.97 9.43 -14.22
N GLY A 394 -27.17 9.87 -13.24
CA GLY A 394 -27.12 9.27 -11.90
C GLY A 394 -28.43 9.40 -11.13
N PHE A 395 -29.12 10.55 -11.26
CA PHE A 395 -30.46 10.74 -10.67
C PHE A 395 -31.48 9.77 -11.27
N TYR A 396 -31.52 9.63 -12.60
CA TYR A 396 -32.46 8.71 -13.23
C TYR A 396 -32.21 7.26 -12.82
N LEU A 397 -30.95 6.83 -12.87
CA LEU A 397 -30.60 5.45 -12.52
C LEU A 397 -30.89 5.17 -11.04
N GLY A 398 -30.49 6.06 -10.13
CA GLY A 398 -30.78 5.91 -8.70
C GLY A 398 -32.28 5.94 -8.39
N GLY A 399 -33.05 6.82 -9.04
CA GLY A 399 -34.48 6.91 -8.83
C GLY A 399 -35.26 5.69 -9.34
N LEU A 400 -34.83 5.10 -10.47
CA LEU A 400 -35.40 3.85 -10.96
C LEU A 400 -35.09 2.66 -10.04
N LEU A 401 -33.86 2.58 -9.52
CA LEU A 401 -33.49 1.56 -8.55
C LEU A 401 -34.29 1.71 -7.25
N ALA A 402 -34.43 2.95 -6.75
CA ALA A 402 -35.26 3.24 -5.60
C ALA A 402 -36.70 2.78 -5.81
N PHE A 403 -37.29 3.12 -6.96
CA PHE A 403 -38.65 2.74 -7.31
C PHE A 403 -38.84 1.21 -7.37
N GLY A 404 -37.91 0.49 -8.01
CA GLY A 404 -37.92 -0.96 -8.07
C GLY A 404 -37.87 -1.59 -6.68
N LEU A 405 -36.96 -1.13 -5.82
CA LEU A 405 -36.82 -1.62 -4.44
C LEU A 405 -38.04 -1.32 -3.56
N VAL A 406 -38.68 -0.17 -3.75
CA VAL A 406 -39.94 0.16 -3.07
C VAL A 406 -41.05 -0.81 -3.50
N LEU A 407 -41.22 -1.04 -4.80
CA LEU A 407 -42.23 -1.98 -5.29
C LEU A 407 -41.99 -3.40 -4.80
N GLU A 408 -40.73 -3.84 -4.82
CA GLU A 408 -40.32 -5.15 -4.30
C GLU A 408 -40.65 -5.30 -2.81
N GLN A 409 -40.33 -4.28 -2.01
CA GLN A 409 -40.59 -4.27 -0.57
C GLN A 409 -42.09 -4.43 -0.24
N TYR A 410 -42.97 -3.86 -1.05
CA TYR A 410 -44.43 -3.96 -0.87
C TYR A 410 -45.06 -5.17 -1.57
N GLY A 411 -44.27 -6.05 -2.21
CA GLY A 411 -44.79 -7.19 -2.98
C GLY A 411 -45.56 -6.78 -4.23
N LEU A 412 -45.32 -5.57 -4.74
CA LEU A 412 -46.00 -4.98 -5.91
C LEU A 412 -45.13 -5.00 -7.17
N LEU A 413 -43.99 -5.68 -7.14
CA LEU A 413 -43.07 -5.77 -8.28
C LEU A 413 -43.67 -6.66 -9.38
N THR A 414 -44.54 -6.08 -10.19
CA THR A 414 -45.01 -6.67 -11.45
C THR A 414 -44.47 -5.86 -12.63
N ALA A 415 -44.38 -6.49 -13.80
CA ALA A 415 -43.95 -5.81 -15.02
C ALA A 415 -44.82 -4.58 -15.34
N ALA A 416 -46.12 -4.63 -15.02
CA ALA A 416 -47.04 -3.52 -15.22
C ALA A 416 -46.74 -2.33 -14.29
N TYR A 417 -46.66 -2.56 -12.97
CA TYR A 417 -46.40 -1.49 -11.99
C TYR A 417 -45.00 -0.89 -12.16
N PHE A 418 -43.98 -1.73 -12.40
CA PHE A 418 -42.62 -1.25 -12.62
C PHE A 418 -42.52 -0.39 -13.90
N SER A 419 -43.08 -0.87 -15.02
CA SER A 419 -43.03 -0.14 -16.29
C SER A 419 -43.85 1.15 -16.25
N PHE A 420 -44.99 1.14 -15.55
CA PHE A 420 -45.80 2.35 -15.33
C PHE A 420 -45.01 3.41 -14.58
N GLY A 421 -44.46 3.07 -13.42
CA GLY A 421 -43.71 4.05 -12.62
C GLY A 421 -42.41 4.48 -13.27
N MET A 422 -41.74 3.59 -14.01
CA MET A 422 -40.58 3.95 -14.84
C MET A 422 -40.96 5.00 -15.90
N ALA A 423 -42.09 4.84 -16.58
CA ALA A 423 -42.58 5.80 -17.56
C ALA A 423 -42.89 7.17 -16.93
N VAL A 424 -43.64 7.16 -15.83
CA VAL A 424 -44.01 8.38 -15.09
C VAL A 424 -42.78 9.09 -14.56
N PHE A 425 -41.84 8.35 -13.97
CA PHE A 425 -40.60 8.90 -13.42
C PHE A 425 -39.72 9.50 -14.53
N LEU A 426 -39.40 8.72 -15.56
CA LEU A 426 -38.50 9.16 -16.64
C LEU A 426 -39.08 10.36 -17.38
N LEU A 427 -40.32 10.28 -17.85
CA LEU A 427 -40.92 11.35 -18.64
C LEU A 427 -41.34 12.55 -17.80
N GLY A 428 -41.79 12.32 -16.56
CA GLY A 428 -42.13 13.39 -15.62
C GLY A 428 -40.91 14.25 -15.29
N PHE A 429 -39.79 13.63 -14.93
CA PHE A 429 -38.54 14.37 -14.69
C PHE A 429 -37.87 14.85 -15.99
N ASP A 430 -38.11 14.19 -17.13
CA ASP A 430 -37.73 14.74 -18.44
C ASP A 430 -38.51 16.03 -18.77
N LEU A 431 -39.76 16.16 -18.35
CA LEU A 431 -40.48 17.42 -18.50
C LEU A 431 -39.93 18.48 -17.53
N ILE A 432 -39.76 18.14 -16.26
CA ILE A 432 -39.33 19.09 -15.21
C ILE A 432 -37.92 19.64 -15.46
N LEU A 433 -36.90 18.79 -15.70
CA LEU A 433 -35.54 19.34 -15.92
C LEU A 433 -35.37 19.92 -17.32
N GLY A 434 -36.25 19.57 -18.27
CA GLY A 434 -36.25 20.15 -19.62
C GLY A 434 -36.56 21.65 -19.63
N PHE A 435 -37.29 22.14 -18.63
CA PHE A 435 -37.55 23.57 -18.46
C PHE A 435 -36.44 24.32 -17.71
N SER A 436 -35.57 23.63 -16.96
CA SER A 436 -34.63 24.28 -16.03
C SER A 436 -33.16 24.18 -16.44
N ILE A 437 -32.78 23.22 -17.30
CA ILE A 437 -31.37 22.93 -17.60
C ILE A 437 -31.19 22.63 -19.10
N GLN A 438 -30.10 23.15 -19.71
CA GLN A 438 -29.67 22.71 -21.04
C GLN A 438 -29.13 21.29 -20.97
N ARG A 439 -29.80 20.36 -21.65
CA ARG A 439 -29.53 18.93 -21.55
C ARG A 439 -28.59 18.41 -22.62
N ASN A 440 -27.95 17.29 -22.29
CA ASN A 440 -27.29 16.48 -23.30
C ASN A 440 -28.38 15.82 -24.19
N PRO A 441 -28.35 16.05 -25.51
CA PRO A 441 -29.36 15.52 -26.44
C PRO A 441 -29.42 13.98 -26.41
N ALA A 442 -28.27 13.31 -26.22
CA ALA A 442 -28.21 11.85 -26.17
C ALA A 442 -28.92 11.28 -24.93
N LEU A 443 -28.71 11.89 -23.76
CA LEU A 443 -29.38 11.47 -22.52
C LEU A 443 -30.89 11.72 -22.60
N ALA A 444 -31.29 12.88 -23.12
CA ALA A 444 -32.69 13.21 -23.31
C ALA A 444 -33.39 12.21 -24.25
N LEU A 445 -32.74 11.85 -25.37
CA LEU A 445 -33.28 10.85 -26.30
C LEU A 445 -33.43 9.48 -25.64
N LEU A 446 -32.43 9.05 -24.86
CA LEU A 446 -32.47 7.78 -24.13
C LEU A 446 -33.58 7.74 -23.08
N VAL A 447 -33.71 8.80 -22.28
CA VAL A 447 -34.76 8.90 -21.25
C VAL A 447 -36.15 8.87 -21.88
N ARG A 448 -36.33 9.57 -23.01
CA ARG A 448 -37.60 9.57 -23.77
C ARG A 448 -37.90 8.20 -24.38
N SER A 449 -36.91 7.54 -24.99
CA SER A 449 -37.14 6.24 -25.62
C SER A 449 -37.46 5.18 -24.57
N LEU A 450 -36.71 5.13 -23.46
CA LEU A 450 -37.01 4.21 -22.36
C LEU A 450 -38.34 4.52 -21.67
N GLY A 451 -38.67 5.81 -21.45
CA GLY A 451 -39.95 6.22 -20.91
C GLY A 451 -41.14 5.87 -21.81
N GLY A 452 -40.99 6.05 -23.12
CA GLY A 452 -42.01 5.67 -24.11
C GLY A 452 -42.17 4.16 -24.24
N LEU A 453 -41.07 3.41 -24.26
CA LEU A 453 -41.10 1.95 -24.30
C LEU A 453 -41.74 1.36 -23.03
N SER A 454 -41.35 1.85 -21.85
CA SER A 454 -41.93 1.40 -20.58
C SER A 454 -43.42 1.69 -20.49
N ALA A 455 -43.89 2.83 -21.00
CA ALA A 455 -45.32 3.10 -21.10
C ALA A 455 -46.04 2.12 -22.03
N GLY A 456 -45.45 1.79 -23.18
CA GLY A 456 -45.98 0.78 -24.09
C GLY A 456 -46.07 -0.60 -23.43
N VAL A 457 -45.02 -1.01 -22.72
CA VAL A 457 -45.01 -2.27 -21.94
C VAL A 457 -46.08 -2.25 -20.85
N ALA A 458 -46.24 -1.14 -20.13
CA ALA A 458 -47.27 -1.01 -19.11
C ALA A 458 -48.68 -1.14 -19.70
N LEU A 459 -48.96 -0.52 -20.85
CA LEU A 459 -50.24 -0.64 -21.56
C LEU A 459 -50.51 -2.07 -22.04
N LEU A 460 -49.49 -2.74 -22.59
CA LEU A 460 -49.60 -4.13 -23.07
C LEU A 460 -49.76 -5.12 -21.92
N ALA A 461 -49.12 -4.88 -20.78
CA ALA A 461 -49.23 -5.72 -19.59
C ALA A 461 -50.62 -5.63 -18.92
N CYS A 462 -51.47 -4.68 -19.32
CA CYS A 462 -52.84 -4.50 -18.81
C CYS A 462 -53.93 -5.20 -19.66
N LEU A 463 -53.58 -6.01 -20.67
CA LEU A 463 -54.51 -6.73 -21.56
C LEU A 463 -54.61 -8.24 -21.20
N PRO A 464 -55.73 -8.94 -21.46
CA PRO A 464 -56.99 -8.90 -20.76
C PRO A 464 -57.35 -10.31 -20.27
N ASN A 465 -56.92 -10.71 -19.07
CA ASN A 465 -57.45 -11.91 -18.41
C ASN A 465 -57.69 -11.55 -16.93
N GLY A 466 -58.79 -10.82 -16.68
CA GLY A 466 -59.18 -10.36 -15.34
C GLY A 466 -58.46 -9.07 -14.92
N ILE A 467 -58.86 -7.94 -15.54
CA ILE A 467 -58.28 -6.62 -15.23
C ILE A 467 -58.67 -6.24 -13.79
N SER A 468 -57.67 -6.12 -12.92
CA SER A 468 -57.89 -5.52 -11.60
C SER A 468 -58.13 -4.00 -11.78
N ALA A 469 -59.01 -3.39 -10.98
CA ALA A 469 -59.36 -1.96 -11.12
C ALA A 469 -58.13 -1.01 -11.14
N GLY A 470 -57.00 -1.42 -10.55
CA GLY A 470 -55.73 -0.69 -10.57
C GLY A 470 -55.06 -0.61 -11.95
N GLU A 471 -55.13 -1.67 -12.76
CA GLU A 471 -54.51 -1.74 -14.10
C GLU A 471 -55.22 -0.81 -15.10
N LEU A 472 -56.54 -0.69 -14.99
CA LEU A 472 -57.35 0.20 -15.81
C LEU A 472 -57.07 1.69 -15.48
N LEU A 473 -56.80 1.98 -14.21
CA LEU A 473 -56.37 3.29 -13.71
C LEU A 473 -54.98 3.67 -14.21
N ILE A 474 -54.06 2.71 -14.26
CA ILE A 474 -52.71 2.87 -14.81
C ILE A 474 -52.75 3.20 -16.30
N ALA A 475 -53.54 2.45 -17.08
CA ALA A 475 -53.70 2.70 -18.51
C ALA A 475 -54.26 4.11 -18.77
N PHE A 476 -55.31 4.50 -18.03
CA PHE A 476 -55.89 5.85 -18.14
C PHE A 476 -54.91 6.95 -17.74
N ALA A 477 -54.15 6.76 -16.65
CA ALA A 477 -53.15 7.71 -16.17
C ALA A 477 -52.00 7.90 -17.18
N LEU A 478 -51.53 6.83 -17.83
CA LEU A 478 -50.54 6.94 -18.91
C LEU A 478 -51.12 7.70 -20.10
N THR A 479 -52.31 7.33 -20.59
CA THR A 479 -52.93 8.03 -21.72
C THR A 479 -53.10 9.53 -21.45
N ALA A 480 -53.55 9.90 -20.24
CA ALA A 480 -53.66 11.29 -19.83
C ALA A 480 -52.29 11.99 -19.74
N PHE A 481 -51.29 11.33 -19.15
CA PHE A 481 -49.95 11.88 -19.03
C PHE A 481 -49.28 12.12 -20.39
N PHE A 482 -49.35 11.15 -21.31
CA PHE A 482 -48.81 11.32 -22.68
C PHE A 482 -49.58 12.37 -23.48
N GLY A 483 -50.90 12.44 -23.33
CA GLY A 483 -51.74 13.49 -23.93
C GLY A 483 -51.35 14.90 -23.49
N LEU A 484 -50.86 15.07 -22.26
CA LEU A 484 -50.39 16.35 -21.71
C LEU A 484 -48.90 16.61 -21.96
N TYR A 485 -48.07 15.57 -22.03
CA TYR A 485 -46.63 15.69 -22.20
C TYR A 485 -46.23 16.28 -23.56
N ALA A 486 -46.86 15.81 -24.65
CA ALA A 486 -46.60 16.29 -26.01
C ALA A 486 -46.87 17.80 -26.20
N PRO A 487 -48.01 18.38 -25.76
CA PRO A 487 -48.29 19.80 -25.93
C PRO A 487 -47.47 20.71 -24.99
N LEU A 488 -47.07 20.24 -23.80
CA LEU A 488 -46.37 21.07 -22.81
C LEU A 488 -44.92 21.39 -23.20
N ARG A 489 -44.25 20.54 -23.98
CA ARG A 489 -42.81 20.69 -24.19
C ARG A 489 -42.41 21.70 -25.28
N ARG A 490 -43.32 22.09 -26.18
CA ARG A 490 -43.11 23.05 -27.30
C ARG A 490 -41.64 23.34 -27.67
N GLN A 491 -40.89 22.29 -27.96
CA GLN A 491 -39.61 22.32 -28.67
C GLN A 491 -39.69 21.16 -29.66
N PRO A 492 -39.46 21.41 -30.95
CA PRO A 492 -39.58 20.38 -31.96
C PRO A 492 -38.61 19.23 -31.63
N LEU A 493 -39.14 18.00 -31.68
CA LEU A 493 -38.34 16.80 -31.87
C LEU A 493 -37.77 16.89 -33.30
N LEU A 494 -36.64 17.58 -33.45
CA LEU A 494 -35.60 17.48 -34.48
C LEU A 494 -34.70 18.71 -34.43
#